data_AF-A0A0H2RBI8-F1
#
_entry.id   AF-A0A0H2RBI8-F1
#
_cell.length_a   1.000
_cell.length_b   1.000
_cell.length_c   1.000
_cell.angle_alpha   90.00
_cell.angle_beta   90.00
_cell.angle_gamma   90.00
#
_symmetry.space_group_name_H-M   'P 1'
#
loop_
_entity.id
_entity.type
_entity.pdbx_description
1 polymer ?
#
loop_
_entity_poly.entity_id
_entity_poly.type
_entity_poly.pdbx_seq_one_letter_code
_entity_poly.pdbx_strand_id
1 'polypeptide(L)' 'TCRIRRKKCDEQRVGDSCQTCIRLRIECLGWGPKRPQWMRDKQAVEQYKAGIKEKLIKAGMVRGQPRTPVAPSTAS' A
#
# COMPACT_ATOMS: atom_id res chain seq x y z
N THR A 1 4.18 2.45 -13.16
CA THR A 1 3.41 1.37 -12.51
C THR A 1 4.13 0.94 -11.24
N CYS A 2 3.42 0.87 -10.11
CA CYS A 2 4.01 0.45 -8.85
C CYS A 2 4.32 -1.05 -8.87
N ARG A 3 5.60 -1.41 -8.75
CA ARG A 3 6.09 -2.80 -8.93
C ARG A 3 5.49 -3.77 -7.91
N ILE A 4 5.33 -3.34 -6.66
CA ILE A 4 4.82 -4.20 -5.57
C ILE A 4 3.32 -4.47 -5.66
N ARG A 5 2.53 -3.45 -6.02
CA ARG A 5 1.06 -3.55 -6.13
C ARG A 5 0.55 -3.94 -7.52
N ARG A 6 1.43 -3.96 -8.53
CA ARG A 6 1.08 -4.17 -9.95
C ARG A 6 -0.09 -3.26 -10.40
N LYS A 7 -0.13 -2.02 -9.90
CA LYS A 7 -1.12 -1.00 -10.29
C LYS A 7 -0.44 0.16 -11.01
N LYS A 8 -1.09 0.74 -12.03
CA LYS A 8 -0.60 1.96 -12.67
C LYS A 8 -0.45 3.04 -11.60
N CYS A 9 0.67 3.75 -11.61
CA CYS A 9 0.82 4.92 -10.73
C CYS A 9 -0.13 6.00 -11.26
N ASP A 10 -0.60 6.88 -10.38
CA ASP A 10 -1.44 8.04 -10.71
C ASP A 10 -0.71 9.15 -11.49
N GLU A 11 0.49 8.88 -12.00
CA GLU A 11 1.31 9.80 -12.81
C GLU A 11 1.73 11.11 -12.10
N GLN A 12 1.20 11.40 -10.91
CA GLN A 12 1.64 12.48 -10.03
C GLN A 12 2.86 12.02 -9.22
N ARG A 13 4.05 12.31 -9.75
CA ARG A 13 5.33 11.98 -9.12
C ARG A 13 5.68 13.00 -8.04
N VAL A 14 5.94 12.50 -6.83
CA VAL A 14 6.46 13.26 -5.69
C VAL A 14 7.72 12.52 -5.23
N GLY A 15 8.89 13.05 -5.62
CA GLY A 15 10.18 12.37 -5.42
C GLY A 15 10.23 11.00 -6.10
N ASP A 16 10.45 9.95 -5.31
CA ASP A 16 10.49 8.54 -5.76
C ASP A 16 9.15 7.81 -5.59
N SER A 17 8.05 8.53 -5.31
CA SER A 17 6.74 7.95 -5.08
C SER A 17 5.62 8.62 -5.88
N CYS A 18 4.52 7.88 -6.07
CA CYS A 18 3.28 8.45 -6.59
C CYS A 18 2.36 8.92 -5.45
N GLN A 19 1.47 9.87 -5.75
CA GLN A 19 0.58 10.49 -4.77
C GLN A 19 -0.31 9.47 -4.06
N THR A 20 -0.77 8.43 -4.77
CA THR A 20 -1.56 7.32 -4.16
C THR A 20 -0.75 6.50 -3.17
N CYS A 21 0.52 6.18 -3.48
CA CYS A 21 1.34 5.40 -2.54
C CYS A 21 1.63 6.19 -1.27
N ILE A 22 1.88 7.50 -1.40
CA ILE A 22 2.04 8.42 -0.27
C ILE A 22 0.76 8.48 0.56
N ARG A 23 -0.40 8.67 -0.08
CA ARG A 23 -1.71 8.72 0.61
C ARG A 23 -2.01 7.44 1.39
N LEU A 24 -1.65 6.29 0.80
CA LEU A 24 -1.81 4.96 1.40
C LEU A 24 -0.70 4.62 2.41
N ARG A 25 0.28 5.50 2.60
CA ARG A 25 1.47 5.31 3.46
C ARG A 25 2.22 4.02 3.16
N ILE A 26 2.39 3.73 1.86
CA ILE A 26 3.16 2.58 1.36
C ILE A 26 4.34 3.06 0.54
N GLU A 27 5.40 2.25 0.51
CA GLU A 27 6.56 2.54 -0.32
C GLU A 27 6.25 2.31 -1.80
N CYS A 28 6.47 3.33 -2.62
CA CYS A 28 6.30 3.22 -4.06
C CYS A 28 7.58 2.68 -4.70
N LEU A 29 7.57 1.42 -5.13
CA LEU A 29 8.70 0.84 -5.85
C LEU A 29 8.65 1.12 -7.37
N GLY A 30 7.84 2.11 -7.78
CA GLY A 30 7.48 2.39 -9.18
C GLY A 30 8.30 3.48 -9.87
N TRP A 31 9.02 4.31 -9.12
CA TRP A 31 9.79 5.45 -9.67
C TRP A 31 11.28 5.44 -9.32
N GLY A 32 11.72 4.51 -8.47
CA GLY A 32 13.13 4.36 -8.12
C GLY A 32 13.98 3.73 -9.24
N PRO A 33 15.28 4.09 -9.32
CA PRO A 33 16.18 3.71 -10.41
C PRO A 33 16.49 2.22 -10.44
N LYS A 34 16.45 1.53 -9.29
CA LYS A 34 16.72 0.09 -9.18
C LYS A 34 15.58 -0.66 -8.53
N ARG A 35 15.41 -1.91 -8.98
CA ARG A 35 14.56 -2.91 -8.33
C ARG A 35 15.34 -3.45 -7.12
N PRO A 36 14.87 -3.27 -5.87
CA PRO A 36 15.51 -3.89 -4.71
C PRO A 36 15.70 -5.41 -4.88
N GLN A 37 16.79 -5.93 -4.32
CA GLN A 37 17.16 -7.34 -4.48
C GLN A 37 16.16 -8.28 -3.83
N TRP A 38 15.57 -7.90 -2.69
CA TRP A 38 14.51 -8.67 -2.02
C TRP A 38 13.27 -8.90 -2.91
N MET A 39 13.02 -8.04 -3.92
CA MET A 39 11.93 -8.26 -4.86
C MET A 39 12.17 -9.44 -5.82
N ARG A 40 13.38 -10.04 -5.84
CA ARG A 40 13.64 -11.28 -6.58
C ARG A 40 13.08 -12.49 -5.84
N ASP A 41 12.99 -12.40 -4.52
CA ASP A 41 12.48 -13.47 -3.68
C ASP A 41 10.93 -13.41 -3.61
N LYS A 42 10.28 -14.52 -3.96
CA LYS A 42 8.81 -14.60 -3.99
C LYS A 42 8.23 -14.50 -2.57
N GLN A 43 8.87 -15.11 -1.57
CA GLN A 43 8.37 -15.10 -0.20
C GLN A 43 8.44 -13.70 0.39
N ALA A 44 9.57 -12.99 0.21
CA ALA A 44 9.73 -11.61 0.66
C ALA A 44 8.69 -10.67 0.02
N VAL A 45 8.41 -10.83 -1.28
CA VAL A 45 7.38 -10.04 -1.96
C VAL A 45 5.99 -10.30 -1.38
N GLU A 46 5.63 -11.55 -1.12
CA GLU A 46 4.32 -11.91 -0.57
C GLU A 46 4.17 -11.43 0.87
N GLN A 47 5.20 -11.59 1.71
CA GLN A 47 5.21 -11.05 3.08
C GLN A 47 5.04 -9.53 3.08
N TYR A 48 5.74 -8.82 2.20
CA TYR A 48 5.62 -7.37 2.11
C TYR A 48 4.23 -6.91 1.63
N LYS A 49 3.64 -7.64 0.67
CA LYS A 49 2.24 -7.39 0.24
C LYS A 49 1.24 -7.67 1.36
N ALA A 50 1.44 -8.74 2.13
CA ALA A 50 0.60 -9.07 3.27
C ALA A 50 0.61 -7.93 4.29
N GLY A 51 1.80 -7.42 4.64
CA GLY A 51 1.93 -6.26 5.53
C GLY A 51 1.29 -4.98 4.98
N ILE A 52 1.35 -4.73 3.66
CA ILE A 52 0.60 -3.63 3.04
C ILE A 52 -0.91 -3.85 3.21
N LYS A 53 -1.41 -5.07 2.95
CA LYS A 53 -2.84 -5.40 3.05
C LYS A 53 -3.35 -5.19 4.48
N GLU A 54 -2.63 -5.68 5.47
CA GLU A 54 -2.97 -5.50 6.89
C GLU A 54 -2.99 -4.03 7.29
N LYS A 55 -1.97 -3.24 6.89
CA LYS A 55 -1.94 -1.80 7.13
C LYS A 55 -3.16 -1.09 6.54
N LEU A 56 -3.53 -1.44 5.30
CA LEU A 56 -4.68 -0.84 4.63
C LEU A 56 -6.02 -1.24 5.25
N ILE A 57 -6.14 -2.50 5.71
CA ILE A 57 -7.33 -2.98 6.45
C ILE A 57 -7.45 -2.22 7.77
N LYS A 58 -6.36 -2.14 8.55
CA LYS A 58 -6.33 -1.42 9.84
C LYS A 58 -6.64 0.07 9.67
N ALA A 59 -6.24 0.68 8.55
CA ALA A 59 -6.52 2.07 8.23
C ALA A 59 -7.92 2.30 7.60
N GLY A 60 -8.71 1.25 7.34
CA GLY A 60 -10.00 1.37 6.66
C GLY A 60 -9.92 1.88 5.22
N MET A 61 -8.74 1.77 4.58
CA MET A 61 -8.44 2.34 3.25
C MET A 61 -8.66 1.36 2.08
N VAL A 62 -9.19 0.17 2.34
CA VAL A 62 -9.53 -0.82 1.31
C VAL A 62 -10.89 -0.48 0.69
N ARG A 63 -10.92 -0.09 -0.59
CA ARG A 63 -12.17 0.08 -1.36
C ARG A 63 -12.85 -1.28 -1.57
N GLY A 64 -14.14 -1.39 -1.24
CA GLY A 64 -14.98 -2.56 -1.52
C GLY A 64 -15.11 -3.58 -0.39
N GLN A 65 -14.42 -3.40 0.74
CA GLN A 65 -14.72 -4.16 1.96
C GLN A 65 -15.95 -3.50 2.61
N PRO A 66 -17.00 -4.24 3.01
CA PRO A 66 -18.03 -3.67 3.88
C PRO A 66 -17.32 -3.10 5.10
N ARG A 67 -17.48 -1.80 5.33
CA ARG A 67 -17.03 -1.18 6.58
C ARG A 67 -17.81 -1.90 7.66
N THR A 68 -17.16 -2.71 8.48
CA THR A 68 -17.74 -3.10 9.76
C THR A 68 -18.04 -1.77 10.47
N PRO A 69 -19.30 -1.50 10.84
CA PRO A 69 -19.61 -0.30 11.60
C PRO A 69 -18.81 -0.41 12.89
N VAL A 70 -17.79 0.43 13.01
CA VAL A 70 -17.14 0.72 14.28
C VAL A 70 -18.26 1.22 15.19
N ALA A 71 -18.68 0.38 16.12
CA ALA A 71 -19.66 0.74 17.13
C ALA A 71 -19.16 2.01 17.84
N PRO A 72 -20.02 3.04 18.01
CA PRO A 72 -19.61 4.24 18.74
C PRO A 72 -19.28 3.83 20.16
N SER A 73 -18.03 4.08 20.56
CA SER A 73 -17.58 3.99 21.93
C SER A 73 -18.38 5.04 22.73
N THR A 74 -19.39 4.59 23.45
CA THR A 74 -20.07 5.38 24.47
C THR A 74 -19.06 5.69 25.57
N ALA A 75 -18.64 6.95 25.64
CA ALA A 75 -17.96 7.49 26.81
C ALA A 75 -19.02 7.80 27.88
N SER A 76 -18.87 7.20 29.05
CA SER A 76 -19.63 7.48 30.28
C SER A 76 -18.93 8.55 31.11
#